data_AF-A0A914Y7Y5-F1
#
_entry.id   AF-A0A914Y7Y5-F1
#
_cell.length_a   1.000
_cell.length_b   1.000
_cell.length_c   1.000
_cell.angle_alpha   90.00
_cell.angle_beta   90.00
_cell.angle_gamma   90.00
#
_symmetry.space_group_name_H-M   'P 1'
#
loop_
_entity.id
_entity.type
_entity.pdbx_description
1 polymer ?
#
loop_
_entity_poly.entity_id
_entity_poly.type
_entity_poly.pdbx_seq_one_letter_code
_entity_poly.pdbx_strand_id
1 'polypeptide(L)'
;MVVKQCYDIKRPGEEKQLNLPAGLGNLGNTCFMNATLQVMRTISEAPLDNNIPISEKMSFSLKLLFDQLIINNNSINPTMFLVMLHQCFLQLATKTPRGENKQQHANECWSELVLRFNNELDVDINVTLSCYLSQEVKYLQLAINKTKENITK
;
A
#
# COMPACT_ATOMS: atom_id res chain seq x y z
N MET A 1 -6.98 4.66 -11.88
CA MET A 1 -8.37 5.11 -11.60
C MET A 1 -8.73 5.02 -10.10
N VAL A 2 -7.77 5.10 -9.16
CA VAL A 2 -8.03 4.82 -7.73
C VAL A 2 -8.23 6.10 -6.88
N VAL A 3 -7.73 7.25 -7.33
CA VAL A 3 -7.71 8.49 -6.53
C VAL A 3 -8.97 9.37 -6.71
N LYS A 4 -9.86 9.05 -7.66
CA LYS A 4 -10.99 9.94 -8.03
C LYS A 4 -12.23 9.83 -7.14
N GLN A 5 -12.29 8.90 -6.20
CA GLN A 5 -13.54 8.61 -5.47
C GLN A 5 -13.75 9.43 -4.18
N CYS A 6 -12.74 10.19 -3.74
CA CYS A 6 -12.77 10.87 -2.43
C CYS A 6 -13.15 12.37 -2.45
N TYR A 7 -13.46 12.98 -3.61
CA TYR A 7 -13.59 14.44 -3.73
C TYR A 7 -15.02 14.99 -3.97
N ASP A 8 -16.07 14.21 -3.74
CA ASP A 8 -17.45 14.72 -3.75
C ASP A 8 -17.90 15.14 -2.34
N ILE A 9 -17.33 16.22 -1.80
CA ILE A 9 -17.81 16.86 -0.57
C ILE A 9 -18.94 17.83 -0.95
N LYS A 10 -20.21 17.41 -0.80
CA LYS A 10 -21.39 18.30 -0.85
C LYS A 10 -21.95 18.56 0.56
N ARG A 11 -22.64 19.71 0.65
CA ARG A 11 -23.12 20.48 1.82
C ARG A 11 -23.64 19.69 3.04
N PRO A 12 -23.54 20.26 4.25
CA PRO A 12 -23.99 19.63 5.50
C PRO A 12 -25.50 19.40 5.48
N GLY A 13 -25.94 18.14 5.66
CA GLY A 13 -27.36 17.77 5.74
C GLY A 13 -27.76 16.51 4.97
N GLU A 14 -26.90 15.98 4.10
CA GLU A 14 -27.13 14.69 3.41
C GLU A 14 -26.13 13.65 3.96
N GLU A 15 -26.57 12.74 4.84
CA GLU A 15 -25.77 11.57 5.24
C GLU A 15 -25.71 10.56 4.09
N LYS A 16 -25.01 10.92 3.01
CA LYS A 16 -24.58 9.94 2.01
C LYS A 16 -23.45 9.14 2.64
N GLN A 17 -23.64 7.82 2.71
CA GLN A 17 -22.61 6.87 3.10
C GLN A 17 -21.34 7.20 2.32
N LEU A 18 -20.32 7.69 3.03
CA LEU A 18 -19.02 8.04 2.45
C LEU A 18 -18.46 6.73 1.90
N ASN A 19 -18.40 6.61 0.57
CA ASN A 19 -17.83 5.44 -0.10
C ASN A 19 -16.32 5.45 0.10
N LEU A 20 -15.89 5.04 1.29
CA LEU A 20 -14.49 4.92 1.65
C LEU A 20 -13.93 3.62 1.07
N PRO A 21 -12.69 3.63 0.55
CA PRO A 21 -12.04 2.42 0.09
C PRO A 21 -11.86 1.43 1.25
N ALA A 22 -11.86 0.14 0.94
CA ALA A 22 -11.58 -0.89 1.94
C ALA A 22 -10.22 -0.70 2.63
N GLY A 23 -10.24 -0.85 3.95
CA GLY A 23 -9.05 -0.86 4.81
C GLY A 23 -8.53 -2.27 5.07
N LEU A 24 -7.46 -2.37 5.86
CA LEU A 24 -6.88 -3.63 6.33
C LEU A 24 -7.11 -3.81 7.83
N GLY A 25 -7.63 -4.97 8.21
CA GLY A 25 -7.78 -5.38 9.60
C GLY A 25 -6.44 -5.58 10.29
N ASN A 26 -6.34 -5.17 11.56
CA ASN A 26 -5.15 -5.39 12.37
C ASN A 26 -5.25 -6.77 13.04
N LEU A 27 -4.25 -7.62 12.81
CA LEU A 27 -4.20 -9.01 13.29
C LEU A 27 -3.24 -9.18 14.48
N GLY A 28 -3.21 -8.16 15.35
CA GLY A 28 -2.32 -8.09 16.50
C GLY A 28 -0.94 -7.58 16.11
N ASN A 29 -0.65 -6.31 16.41
CA ASN A 29 0.63 -5.66 16.14
C ASN A 29 1.07 -5.66 14.66
N THR A 30 0.12 -5.80 13.72
CA THR A 30 0.41 -5.85 12.27
C THR A 30 0.19 -4.50 11.57
N CYS A 31 0.04 -3.40 12.31
CA CYS A 31 -0.19 -2.08 11.72
C CYS A 31 0.98 -1.62 10.83
N PHE A 32 2.20 -2.05 11.13
CA PHE A 32 3.37 -1.80 10.29
C PHE A 32 3.18 -2.38 8.88
N MET A 33 2.72 -3.63 8.79
CA MET A 33 2.43 -4.31 7.52
C MET A 33 1.27 -3.63 6.80
N ASN A 34 0.20 -3.30 7.51
CA ASN A 34 -0.97 -2.65 6.90
C ASN A 34 -0.58 -1.30 6.27
N ALA A 35 0.24 -0.48 6.95
CA ALA A 35 0.73 0.78 6.43
C ALA A 35 1.62 0.58 5.19
N THR A 36 2.59 -0.33 5.27
CA THR A 36 3.49 -0.66 4.16
C THR A 36 2.73 -1.13 2.92
N LEU A 37 1.71 -1.98 3.08
CA LEU A 37 0.89 -2.49 1.97
C LEU A 37 0.03 -1.40 1.32
N GLN A 38 -0.54 -0.49 2.10
CA GLN A 38 -1.31 0.63 1.56
C GLN A 38 -0.42 1.59 0.76
N VAL A 39 0.79 1.87 1.25
CA VAL A 39 1.79 2.65 0.49
C VAL A 39 2.14 1.91 -0.81
N MET A 40 2.46 0.62 -0.74
CA MET A 40 2.83 -0.19 -1.91
C MET A 40 1.71 -0.22 -2.96
N ARG A 41 0.44 -0.30 -2.54
CA ARG A 41 -0.73 -0.21 -3.42
C ARG A 41 -0.84 1.13 -4.14
N THR A 42 -0.43 2.23 -3.52
CA THR A 42 -0.49 3.55 -4.17
C THR A 42 0.56 3.72 -5.28
N ILE A 43 1.73 3.09 -5.11
CA ILE A 43 2.85 3.19 -6.06
C ILE A 43 2.75 2.14 -7.16
N SER A 44 2.20 0.97 -6.84
CA SER A 44 1.93 -0.09 -7.80
C SER A 44 0.77 0.34 -8.70
N GLU A 45 1.06 1.03 -9.81
CA GLU A 45 0.08 1.29 -10.87
C GLU A 45 -0.32 0.01 -11.61
N ALA A 46 0.53 -1.02 -11.53
CA ALA A 46 0.32 -2.28 -12.18
C ALA A 46 -0.69 -3.12 -11.38
N PRO A 47 -1.83 -3.54 -11.96
CA PRO A 47 -2.41 -4.80 -11.52
C PRO A 47 -1.30 -5.83 -11.68
N LEU A 48 -0.78 -6.31 -10.54
CA LEU A 48 0.12 -7.46 -10.44
C LEU A 48 -0.32 -8.45 -11.52
N ASP A 49 0.49 -8.64 -12.57
CA ASP A 49 0.04 -9.24 -13.83
C ASP A 49 -0.63 -10.59 -13.55
N ASN A 50 -1.65 -10.94 -14.33
CA ASN A 50 -2.34 -12.23 -14.18
C ASN A 50 -1.41 -13.43 -14.43
N ASN A 51 -0.20 -13.17 -14.94
CA ASN A 51 0.83 -14.16 -15.22
C ASN A 51 1.78 -14.44 -14.05
N ILE A 52 1.57 -13.88 -12.84
CA ILE A 52 2.38 -14.24 -11.67
C ILE A 52 2.31 -15.76 -11.46
N PRO A 53 3.43 -16.49 -11.59
CA PRO A 53 3.43 -17.92 -11.42
C PRO A 53 3.02 -18.29 -10.00
N ILE A 54 2.28 -19.39 -9.83
CA ILE A 54 1.89 -19.92 -8.49
C ILE A 54 3.14 -20.23 -7.63
N SER A 55 4.31 -20.43 -8.25
CA SER A 55 5.58 -20.58 -7.54
C SER A 55 5.97 -19.34 -6.71
N GLU A 56 5.49 -18.15 -7.08
CA GLU A 56 5.69 -16.89 -6.37
C GLU A 56 4.56 -16.63 -5.38
N LYS A 57 4.51 -17.49 -4.34
CA LYS A 57 3.43 -17.51 -3.34
C LYS A 57 3.21 -16.14 -2.68
N MET A 58 4.29 -15.36 -2.49
CA MET A 58 4.22 -14.04 -1.87
C MET A 58 3.54 -13.03 -2.80
N SER A 59 4.04 -12.88 -4.03
CA SER A 59 3.45 -11.99 -5.06
C SER A 59 2.00 -12.35 -5.38
N PHE A 60 1.68 -13.65 -5.49
CA PHE A 60 0.32 -14.10 -5.71
C PHE A 60 -0.61 -13.73 -4.53
N SER A 61 -0.15 -13.90 -3.28
CA SER A 61 -0.93 -13.52 -2.11
C SER A 61 -1.16 -12.02 -2.01
N LEU A 62 -0.20 -11.21 -2.45
CA LEU A 62 -0.33 -9.75 -2.53
C LEU A 62 -1.37 -9.36 -3.59
N LYS A 63 -1.32 -9.98 -4.77
CA LYS A 63 -2.29 -9.75 -5.85
C LYS A 63 -3.72 -10.02 -5.36
N LEU A 64 -3.93 -11.18 -4.76
CA LEU A 64 -5.24 -11.56 -4.23
C LEU A 64 -5.75 -10.55 -3.19
N LEU A 65 -4.87 -10.08 -2.30
CA LEU A 65 -5.22 -9.08 -1.30
C LEU A 65 -5.60 -7.74 -1.95
N PHE A 66 -4.85 -7.28 -2.95
CA PHE A 66 -5.15 -6.03 -3.65
C PHE A 66 -6.46 -6.11 -4.44
N ASP A 67 -6.73 -7.23 -5.10
CA ASP A 67 -8.01 -7.47 -5.79
C ASP A 67 -9.18 -7.42 -4.78
N GLN A 68 -9.02 -8.03 -3.60
CA GLN A 68 -10.01 -7.95 -2.52
C GLN A 68 -10.24 -6.52 -2.01
N LEU A 69 -9.20 -5.69 -1.92
CA LEU A 69 -9.31 -4.29 -1.52
C LEU A 69 -9.95 -3.37 -2.58
N ILE A 70 -10.03 -3.83 -3.84
CA ILE A 70 -10.72 -3.12 -4.91
C ILE A 70 -12.21 -3.48 -4.93
N ILE A 71 -12.53 -4.76 -4.72
CA ILE A 71 -13.89 -5.28 -4.86
C ILE A 71 -14.75 -4.97 -3.62
N ASN A 72 -14.15 -4.99 -2.44
CA ASN A 72 -14.89 -4.88 -1.18
C ASN A 72 -14.95 -3.43 -0.68
N ASN A 73 -16.02 -3.12 0.05
CA ASN A 73 -16.18 -1.84 0.76
C ASN A 73 -15.87 -1.92 2.26
N ASN A 74 -15.63 -3.14 2.77
CA ASN A 74 -15.37 -3.39 4.18
C ASN A 74 -13.89 -3.73 4.41
N SER A 75 -13.44 -3.59 5.66
CA SER A 75 -12.10 -3.97 6.08
C SER A 75 -11.77 -5.43 5.74
N ILE A 76 -10.60 -5.66 5.15
CA ILE A 76 -10.12 -6.99 4.76
C ILE A 76 -9.07 -7.47 5.76
N ASN A 77 -9.19 -8.72 6.21
CA ASN A 77 -8.19 -9.35 7.07
C ASN A 77 -7.08 -9.98 6.21
N PRO A 78 -5.84 -9.44 6.24
CA PRO A 78 -4.75 -9.92 5.39
C PRO A 78 -4.10 -11.20 5.93
N THR A 79 -4.88 -12.17 6.42
CA THR A 79 -4.37 -13.38 7.09
C THR A 79 -3.47 -14.21 6.18
N MET A 80 -3.90 -14.43 4.93
CA MET A 80 -3.13 -15.22 3.97
C MET A 80 -1.77 -14.57 3.68
N PHE A 81 -1.77 -13.26 3.44
CA PHE A 81 -0.55 -12.50 3.21
C PHE A 81 0.37 -12.49 4.43
N LEU A 82 -0.18 -12.30 5.64
CA LEU A 82 0.60 -12.33 6.88
C LEU A 82 1.30 -13.68 7.09
N VAL A 83 0.64 -14.79 6.77
CA VAL A 83 1.25 -16.12 6.84
C VAL A 83 2.40 -16.24 5.84
N MET A 84 2.23 -15.77 4.59
CA MET A 84 3.31 -15.76 3.60
C MET A 84 4.48 -14.86 4.02
N LEU A 85 4.19 -13.67 4.56
CA LEU A 85 5.18 -12.74 5.10
C LEU A 85 6.05 -13.42 6.16
N HIS A 86 5.42 -14.08 7.14
CA HIS A 86 6.14 -14.79 8.20
C HIS A 86 6.93 -16.01 7.69
N GLN A 87 6.49 -16.65 6.62
CA GLN A 87 7.24 -17.75 5.98
C GLN A 87 8.46 -17.26 5.21
N CYS A 88 8.36 -16.10 4.56
CA CYS A 88 9.46 -15.50 3.80
C CYS A 88 10.47 -14.76 4.70
N PHE A 89 10.00 -14.13 5.77
CA PHE A 89 10.81 -13.25 6.62
C PHE A 89 10.62 -13.60 8.10
N LEU A 90 11.40 -14.57 8.59
CA LEU A 90 11.28 -15.09 9.96
C LEU A 90 11.52 -14.01 11.03
N GLN A 91 12.32 -12.98 10.73
CA GLN A 91 12.56 -11.83 11.62
C GLN A 91 11.27 -11.06 11.93
N LEU A 92 10.36 -10.96 10.96
CA LEU A 92 9.08 -10.28 11.11
C LEU A 92 8.05 -11.14 11.89
N ALA A 93 8.29 -12.45 11.98
CA ALA A 93 7.43 -13.41 12.67
C ALA A 93 7.73 -13.56 14.18
N THR A 94 8.55 -12.68 14.74
CA THR A 94 8.93 -12.75 16.16
C THR A 94 7.74 -12.51 17.08
N LYS A 95 7.73 -13.22 18.22
CA LYS A 95 6.66 -13.17 19.20
C LYS A 95 7.10 -12.49 20.50
N THR A 96 6.14 -11.88 21.20
CA THR A 96 6.34 -11.38 22.56
C THR A 96 6.45 -12.57 23.53
N PRO A 97 6.92 -12.36 24.77
CA PRO A 97 6.91 -13.40 25.80
C PRO A 97 5.52 -13.99 26.09
N ARG A 98 4.45 -13.28 25.72
CA ARG A 98 3.05 -13.73 25.85
C ARG A 98 2.55 -14.56 24.66
N GLY A 99 3.41 -14.80 23.65
CA GLY A 99 3.08 -15.58 22.46
C GLY A 99 2.34 -14.81 21.35
N GLU A 100 2.14 -13.51 21.53
CA GLU A 100 1.52 -12.61 20.54
C GLU A 100 2.56 -12.17 19.50
N ASN A 101 2.12 -11.77 18.30
CA ASN A 101 3.04 -11.18 17.33
C ASN A 101 3.67 -9.90 17.91
N LYS A 102 4.98 -9.76 17.76
CA LYS A 102 5.71 -8.56 18.17
C LYS A 102 5.50 -7.45 17.12
N GLN A 103 5.41 -6.20 17.56
CA GLN A 103 5.45 -5.06 16.65
C GLN A 103 6.80 -5.00 15.94
N GLN A 104 6.76 -4.81 14.62
CA GLN A 104 7.94 -4.64 13.79
C GLN A 104 8.01 -3.21 13.23
N HIS A 105 9.17 -2.85 12.69
CA HIS A 105 9.34 -1.56 12.05
C HIS A 105 8.84 -1.60 10.59
N ALA A 106 8.05 -0.60 10.20
CA ALA A 106 7.45 -0.55 8.86
C ALA A 106 8.50 -0.40 7.74
N ASN A 107 9.62 0.27 8.01
CA ASN A 107 10.74 0.44 7.07
C ASN A 107 11.49 -0.87 6.79
N GLU A 108 11.63 -1.73 7.79
CA GLU A 108 12.20 -3.06 7.64
C GLU A 108 11.28 -3.91 6.76
N CYS A 109 9.98 -3.92 7.08
CA CYS A 109 8.98 -4.60 6.26
C CYS A 109 8.94 -4.08 4.81
N TRP A 110 9.04 -2.77 4.60
CA TRP A 110 9.11 -2.17 3.27
C TRP A 110 10.33 -2.67 2.48
N SER A 111 11.52 -2.58 3.09
CA SER A 111 12.78 -2.98 2.44
C SER A 111 12.78 -4.44 2.03
N GLU A 112 12.30 -5.33 2.91
CA GLU A 112 12.18 -6.77 2.63
C GLU A 112 11.20 -7.06 1.48
N LEU A 113 10.04 -6.39 1.48
CA LEU A 113 9.05 -6.55 0.42
C LEU A 113 9.55 -6.04 -0.93
N VAL A 114 10.16 -4.84 -0.97
CA VAL A 114 10.72 -4.29 -2.22
C VAL A 114 11.82 -5.19 -2.76
N LEU A 115 12.73 -5.65 -1.90
CA LEU A 115 13.79 -6.58 -2.32
C LEU A 115 13.19 -7.88 -2.87
N ARG A 116 12.19 -8.45 -2.20
CA ARG A 116 11.56 -9.69 -2.64
C ARG A 116 10.82 -9.52 -3.96
N PHE A 117 10.02 -8.47 -4.10
CA PHE A 117 9.22 -8.24 -5.29
C PHE A 117 10.06 -7.79 -6.48
N ASN A 118 11.17 -7.07 -6.30
CA ASN A 118 12.11 -6.80 -7.40
C ASN A 118 12.78 -8.08 -7.93
N ASN A 119 12.84 -9.15 -7.13
CA ASN A 119 13.39 -10.44 -7.56
C ASN A 119 12.32 -11.36 -8.18
N GLU A 120 11.06 -11.23 -7.78
CA GLU A 120 9.93 -12.03 -8.29
C GLU A 120 9.27 -11.38 -9.51
N LEU A 121 9.18 -10.05 -9.53
CA LEU A 121 8.49 -9.29 -10.56
C LEU A 121 9.52 -8.56 -11.42
N ASP A 122 9.30 -8.57 -12.74
CA ASP A 122 10.04 -7.71 -13.70
C ASP A 122 9.57 -6.25 -13.62
N VAL A 123 9.50 -5.74 -12.40
CA VAL A 123 9.05 -4.38 -12.06
C VAL A 123 10.09 -3.77 -11.14
N ASP A 124 10.80 -2.76 -11.64
CA ASP A 124 11.68 -1.97 -10.78
C ASP A 124 10.86 -0.99 -9.94
N ILE A 125 10.45 -1.45 -8.75
CA ILE A 125 9.67 -0.66 -7.80
C ILE A 125 10.42 0.60 -7.37
N ASN A 126 11.77 0.58 -7.37
CA ASN A 126 12.56 1.75 -7.02
C ASN A 126 12.47 2.82 -8.11
N VAL A 127 12.45 2.42 -9.39
CA VAL A 127 12.19 3.33 -10.50
C VAL A 127 10.78 3.90 -10.40
N THR A 128 9.77 3.08 -10.12
CA THR A 128 8.38 3.56 -9.96
C THR A 128 8.23 4.56 -8.81
N LEU A 129 8.82 4.27 -7.64
CA LEU A 129 8.93 5.18 -6.50
C LEU A 129 9.62 6.49 -6.89
N SER A 130 10.74 6.41 -7.61
CA SER A 130 11.51 7.58 -8.01
C SER A 130 10.70 8.48 -8.96
N CYS A 131 9.92 7.89 -9.86
CA CYS A 131 9.01 8.59 -10.75
C CYS A 131 7.86 9.24 -9.97
N TYR A 132 7.23 8.52 -9.04
CA TYR A 132 6.15 9.04 -8.20
C TYR A 132 6.60 10.24 -7.36
N LEU A 133 7.71 10.08 -6.63
CA LEU A 133 8.28 11.13 -5.80
C LEU A 133 8.73 12.33 -6.65
N SER A 134 9.37 12.09 -7.81
CA SER A 134 9.79 13.16 -8.71
C SER A 134 8.59 13.92 -9.29
N GLN A 135 7.49 13.23 -9.58
CA GLN A 135 6.28 13.83 -10.11
C GLN A 135 5.56 14.67 -9.04
N GLU A 136 5.44 14.19 -7.81
CA GLU A 136 4.89 14.98 -6.69
C GLU A 136 5.74 16.22 -6.39
N VAL A 137 7.07 16.07 -6.34
CA VAL A 137 7.99 17.20 -6.15
C VAL A 137 7.83 18.22 -7.28
N LYS A 138 7.70 17.76 -8.54
CA LYS A 138 7.48 18.63 -9.70
C LYS A 138 6.15 19.39 -9.62
N TYR A 139 5.07 18.73 -9.18
CA TYR A 139 3.78 19.39 -8.99
C TYR A 139 3.80 20.41 -7.86
N LEU A 140 4.47 20.12 -6.75
CA LEU A 140 4.65 21.07 -5.64
C LEU A 140 5.46 22.29 -6.08
N GLN A 141 6.55 22.09 -6.83
CA GLN A 141 7.35 23.18 -7.40
C GLN A 141 6.52 24.07 -8.34
N LEU A 142 5.70 23.47 -9.22
CA LEU A 142 4.79 24.20 -10.10
C LEU A 142 3.76 25.04 -9.32
N ALA A 143 3.17 24.47 -8.26
CA ALA A 143 2.22 25.18 -7.40
C ALA A 143 2.88 26.35 -6.67
N ILE A 144 4.09 26.15 -6.14
CA ILE A 144 4.89 27.20 -5.49
C ILE A 144 5.18 28.33 -6.50
N ASN A 145 5.61 28.00 -7.72
CA ASN A 145 5.94 29.00 -8.74
C ASN A 145 4.72 29.82 -9.19
N LYS A 146 3.57 29.17 -9.41
CA LYS A 146 2.31 29.87 -9.68
C LYS A 146 1.90 30.82 -8.54
N THR A 147 2.12 30.40 -7.30
CA THR A 147 1.80 31.23 -6.13
C THR A 147 2.72 32.45 -6.05
N LYS A 148 4.02 32.30 -6.36
CA LYS A 148 4.97 33.42 -6.44
C LYS A 148 4.59 34.42 -7.54
N GLU A 149 4.17 33.95 -8.71
CA GLU A 149 3.72 34.81 -9.81
C GLU A 149 2.48 35.65 -9.43
N ASN A 150 1.57 35.09 -8.61
CA ASN A 150 0.39 35.80 -8.13
C ASN A 150 0.69 36.81 -7.01
N ILE A 151 1.78 36.64 -6.26
CA ILE A 151 2.22 37.59 -5.21
C ILE A 151 2.98 38.78 -5.81
N THR A 152 3.56 38.60 -7.01
CA THR A 152 4.40 39.62 -7.68
C THR A 152 3.57 40.53 -8.63
N LYS A 153 2.27 40.29 -8.75
CA LYS A 153 1.30 41.14 -9.48
C LYS A 153 0.47 41.94 -8.49
#